data_AF-A0AAD3M963-F1
#
_entry.id   AF-A0AAD3M963-F1
#
_cell.length_a   1.000
_cell.length_b   1.000
_cell.length_c   1.000
_cell.angle_alpha   90.00
_cell.angle_beta   90.00
_cell.angle_gamma   90.00
#
_symmetry.space_group_name_H-M   'P 1'
#
loop_
_entity.id
_entity.type
_entity.pdbx_description
1 polymer ?
#
loop_
_entity_poly.entity_id
_entity_poly.type
_entity_poly.pdbx_seq_one_letter_code
_entity_poly.pdbx_strand_id
1 'polypeptide(L)'
;MRAAIEETYSKSMSKLAKMASNGSPQGTFAPMWDVFRVSSDKLALCHLELMRKMNDLIRDINKYGDEQVKIHRKTKEEMVGTVEAVQALQVQSGHLQKSKEGYHAKCLELDRLRKEGAPQKEVEKAELKSKKAAESFAVCIEKYNRVGGEFEQKMSESTQKFQEIEETHLRQMKQLIKGYSHSIEDTHVQVGQVHEEFKQNVENIGIDNLIQKFAEQKSTGKERPALVGFEEYMTALVPEGGKKSRAKAFRIPGLGKRDKEPDSTDSAVTEAP
;
A
#
# COMPACT_ATOMS: atom_id res chain seq x y z
N MET A 1 -8.84 1.50 -0.66
CA MET A 1 -9.77 1.26 0.46
C MET A 1 -9.04 0.97 1.77
N ARG A 2 -8.11 0.01 1.84
CA ARG A 2 -7.36 -0.29 3.08
C ARG A 2 -6.57 0.90 3.66
N ALA A 3 -5.81 1.62 2.83
CA ALA A 3 -5.04 2.79 3.27
C ALA A 3 -5.91 3.88 3.95
N ALA A 4 -7.11 4.14 3.42
CA ALA A 4 -8.04 5.12 4.00
C ALA A 4 -8.57 4.68 5.39
N ILE A 5 -8.78 3.37 5.59
CA ILE A 5 -9.17 2.85 6.91
C ILE A 5 -8.06 3.10 7.94
N GLU A 6 -6.81 2.81 7.57
CA GLU A 6 -5.65 3.06 8.45
C GLU A 6 -5.49 4.56 8.74
N GLU A 7 -5.74 5.43 7.75
CA GLU A 7 -5.75 6.88 7.94
C GLU A 7 -6.81 7.32 8.96
N THR A 8 -8.05 6.81 8.84
CA THR A 8 -9.13 7.09 9.79
C THR A 8 -8.78 6.62 11.20
N TYR A 9 -8.15 5.46 11.32
CA TYR A 9 -7.72 4.92 12.61
C TYR A 9 -6.64 5.81 13.25
N SER A 10 -5.61 6.17 12.49
CA SER A 10 -4.56 7.10 12.91
C SER A 10 -5.14 8.44 13.39
N LYS A 11 -6.06 9.03 12.62
CA LYS A 11 -6.71 10.31 12.99
C LYS A 11 -7.54 10.19 14.26
N SER A 12 -8.26 9.08 14.43
CA SER A 12 -9.04 8.80 15.63
C SER A 12 -8.15 8.65 16.86
N MET A 13 -7.02 7.94 16.75
CA MET A 13 -6.04 7.81 17.83
C MET A 13 -5.37 9.14 18.18
N SER A 14 -5.05 9.97 17.18
CA SER A 14 -4.53 11.33 17.41
C SER A 14 -5.55 12.20 18.15
N LYS A 15 -6.84 12.03 17.88
CA LYS A 15 -7.91 12.72 18.62
C LYS A 15 -8.00 12.24 20.06
N LEU A 16 -7.87 10.93 20.29
CA LEU A 16 -7.84 10.36 21.63
C LEU A 16 -6.66 10.90 22.46
N ALA A 17 -5.47 10.99 21.86
CA ALA A 17 -4.30 11.58 22.51
C ALA A 17 -4.58 13.04 22.94
N LYS A 18 -5.17 13.86 22.06
CA LYS A 18 -5.57 15.24 22.40
C LYS A 18 -6.59 15.30 23.53
N MET A 19 -7.53 14.37 23.58
CA MET A 19 -8.49 14.29 24.68
C MET A 19 -7.80 13.95 26.01
N ALA A 20 -6.82 13.05 26.00
CA ALA A 20 -6.01 12.75 27.18
C ALA A 20 -5.19 13.98 27.65
N SER A 21 -4.65 14.77 26.72
CA SER A 21 -3.98 16.05 27.05
C SER A 21 -4.90 17.08 27.72
N ASN A 22 -6.19 17.02 27.42
CA ASN A 22 -7.20 17.90 28.03
C ASN A 22 -7.73 17.35 29.37
N GLY A 23 -7.18 16.23 29.86
CA GLY A 23 -7.46 15.73 31.20
C GLY A 23 -7.11 16.78 32.26
N SER A 24 -7.78 16.71 33.42
CA SER A 24 -7.50 17.66 34.50
C SER A 24 -6.01 17.59 34.89
N PRO A 25 -5.27 18.72 34.83
CA PRO A 25 -3.90 18.77 35.33
C PRO A 25 -3.85 18.73 36.86
N GLN A 26 -5.02 18.74 37.51
CA GLN A 26 -5.17 18.72 38.95
C GLN A 26 -5.48 17.31 39.44
N GLY A 27 -4.90 16.96 40.60
CA GLY A 27 -5.14 15.69 41.28
C GLY A 27 -4.04 14.67 41.03
N THR A 28 -4.02 13.65 41.89
CA THR A 28 -2.95 12.65 41.95
C THR A 28 -2.85 11.79 40.67
N PHE A 29 -3.92 11.71 39.88
CA PHE A 29 -3.97 10.95 38.63
C PHE A 29 -3.38 11.69 37.42
N ALA A 30 -3.09 12.99 37.52
CA ALA A 30 -2.64 13.81 36.39
C ALA A 30 -1.47 13.20 35.57
N PRO A 31 -0.44 12.58 36.17
CA PRO A 31 0.64 11.94 35.41
C PRO A 31 0.19 10.77 34.52
N MET A 32 -0.90 10.09 34.88
CA MET A 32 -1.41 8.95 34.10
C MET A 32 -2.00 9.40 32.76
N TRP A 33 -2.59 10.60 32.70
CA TRP A 33 -3.09 11.16 31.44
C TRP A 33 -1.97 11.33 30.40
N ASP A 34 -0.75 11.64 30.85
CA ASP A 34 0.40 11.74 29.94
C ASP A 34 0.81 10.37 29.39
N VAL A 35 0.76 9.31 30.21
CA VAL A 35 1.00 7.93 29.77
C VAL A 35 -0.02 7.51 28.70
N PHE A 36 -1.30 7.78 28.93
CA PHE A 36 -2.37 7.52 27.95
C PHE A 36 -2.17 8.32 26.65
N ARG A 37 -1.78 9.59 26.78
CA ARG A 37 -1.51 10.47 25.63
C ARG A 37 -0.37 9.92 24.78
N VAL A 38 0.79 9.64 25.38
CA VAL A 38 1.98 9.13 24.69
C VAL A 38 1.69 7.80 23.99
N SER A 39 1.00 6.87 24.67
CA SER A 39 0.62 5.59 24.05
C SER A 39 -0.32 5.80 22.86
N SER A 40 -1.29 6.71 22.98
CA SER A 40 -2.24 7.01 21.90
C SER A 40 -1.54 7.67 20.70
N ASP A 41 -0.58 8.57 20.95
CA ASP A 41 0.25 9.18 19.91
C ASP A 41 1.09 8.13 19.17
N LYS A 42 1.73 7.19 19.91
CA LYS A 42 2.51 6.10 19.31
C LYS A 42 1.65 5.18 18.45
N LEU A 43 0.46 4.79 18.91
CA LEU A 43 -0.48 4.01 18.11
C LEU A 43 -0.92 4.76 16.85
N ALA A 44 -1.20 6.06 16.95
CA ALA A 44 -1.52 6.86 15.77
C ALA A 44 -0.41 6.82 14.73
N LEU A 45 0.86 6.93 15.16
CA LEU A 45 2.02 6.85 14.27
C LEU A 45 2.15 5.47 13.60
N CYS A 46 1.93 4.37 14.31
CA CYS A 46 1.95 3.02 13.71
C CYS A 46 0.96 2.90 12.54
N HIS A 47 -0.28 3.37 12.73
CA HIS A 47 -1.31 3.32 11.69
C HIS A 47 -1.04 4.33 10.55
N LEU A 48 -0.48 5.50 10.85
CA LEU A 48 -0.06 6.46 9.82
C LEU A 48 1.03 5.88 8.92
N GLU A 49 2.02 5.22 9.52
CA GLU A 49 3.13 4.60 8.79
C GLU A 49 2.63 3.44 7.91
N LEU A 50 1.72 2.61 8.43
CA LEU A 50 1.08 1.57 7.64
C LEU A 50 0.32 2.14 6.44
N MET A 51 -0.45 3.21 6.64
CA MET A 51 -1.14 3.90 5.55
C MET A 51 -0.17 4.35 4.45
N ARG A 52 0.99 4.91 4.82
CA ARG A 52 2.03 5.33 3.86
C ARG A 52 2.57 4.13 3.07
N LYS A 53 2.95 3.05 3.76
CA LYS A 53 3.39 1.79 3.12
C LYS A 53 2.33 1.25 2.15
N MET A 54 1.05 1.34 2.50
CA MET A 54 -0.05 0.92 1.61
C MET A 54 -0.16 1.79 0.37
N ASN A 55 0.02 3.11 0.49
CA ASN A 55 0.03 4.01 -0.67
C ASN A 55 1.24 3.79 -1.59
N ASP A 56 2.40 3.50 -1.00
CA ASP A 56 3.59 3.13 -1.77
C ASP A 56 3.36 1.85 -2.57
N LEU A 57 2.76 0.84 -1.96
CA LEU A 57 2.40 -0.39 -2.65
C LEU A 57 1.36 -0.16 -3.77
N ILE A 58 0.37 0.72 -3.55
CA ILE A 58 -0.59 1.10 -4.59
C ILE A 58 0.13 1.74 -5.79
N ARG A 59 1.12 2.59 -5.53
CA ARG A 59 1.94 3.21 -6.57
C ARG A 59 2.77 2.18 -7.33
N ASP A 60 3.35 1.20 -6.63
CA ASP A 60 4.08 0.11 -7.28
C ASP A 60 3.17 -0.77 -8.14
N ILE A 61 1.95 -1.06 -7.69
CA ILE A 61 0.93 -1.77 -8.47
C ILE A 61 0.59 -0.99 -9.74
N ASN A 62 0.35 0.32 -9.64
CA ASN A 62 0.01 1.16 -10.79
C ASN A 62 1.17 1.23 -11.80
N LYS A 63 2.40 1.44 -11.31
CA LYS A 63 3.60 1.42 -12.13
C LYS A 63 3.76 0.09 -12.87
N TYR A 64 3.53 -1.02 -12.17
CA TYR A 64 3.57 -2.34 -12.79
C TYR A 64 2.46 -2.50 -13.84
N GLY A 65 1.26 -1.97 -13.60
CA GLY A 65 0.19 -1.90 -14.60
C GLY A 65 0.62 -1.19 -15.89
N ASP A 66 1.30 -0.05 -15.78
CA ASP A 66 1.83 0.68 -16.95
C ASP A 66 2.92 -0.11 -17.69
N GLU A 67 3.77 -0.82 -16.96
CA GLU A 67 4.78 -1.73 -17.53
C GLU A 67 4.13 -2.90 -18.27
N GLN A 68 3.06 -3.48 -17.73
CA GLN A 68 2.29 -4.55 -18.37
C GLN A 68 1.71 -4.10 -19.72
N VAL A 69 1.17 -2.88 -19.80
CA VAL A 69 0.68 -2.32 -21.08
C VAL A 69 1.79 -2.28 -22.13
N LYS A 70 3.02 -1.88 -21.74
CA LYS A 70 4.17 -1.85 -22.66
C LYS A 70 4.58 -3.25 -23.10
N ILE A 71 4.62 -4.21 -22.17
CA ILE A 71 4.94 -5.62 -22.46
C ILE A 71 3.90 -6.22 -23.40
N HIS A 72 2.60 -6.00 -23.17
CA HIS A 72 1.54 -6.51 -24.04
C HIS A 72 1.62 -5.92 -25.45
N ARG A 73 1.89 -4.62 -25.58
CA ARG A 73 2.07 -3.99 -26.89
C ARG A 73 3.25 -4.59 -27.65
N LYS A 74 4.41 -4.68 -26.99
CA LYS A 74 5.62 -5.26 -27.58
C LYS A 74 5.40 -6.72 -27.99
N THR A 75 4.78 -7.52 -27.11
CA THR A 75 4.47 -8.92 -27.39
C THR A 75 3.55 -9.02 -28.61
N LYS A 76 2.51 -8.20 -28.72
CA LYS A 76 1.62 -8.19 -29.89
C LYS A 76 2.38 -7.94 -31.20
N GLU A 77 3.34 -7.03 -31.19
CA GLU A 77 4.19 -6.73 -32.36
C GLU A 77 5.12 -7.92 -32.70
N GLU A 78 5.71 -8.56 -31.69
CA GLU A 78 6.57 -9.75 -31.87
C GLU A 78 5.78 -10.96 -32.39
N MET A 79 4.49 -11.09 -32.04
CA MET A 79 3.66 -12.25 -32.41
C MET A 79 3.04 -12.17 -33.81
N VAL A 80 3.28 -11.09 -34.58
CA VAL A 80 2.74 -10.92 -35.95
C VAL A 80 3.13 -12.10 -36.84
N GLY A 81 4.38 -12.55 -36.78
CA GLY A 81 4.86 -13.66 -37.60
C GLY A 81 4.14 -15.00 -37.32
N THR A 82 3.66 -15.20 -36.11
CA THR A 82 2.88 -16.39 -35.72
C THR A 82 1.46 -16.29 -36.25
N VAL A 83 0.85 -15.10 -36.20
CA VAL A 83 -0.47 -14.85 -36.81
C VAL A 83 -0.42 -15.10 -38.32
N GLU A 84 0.64 -14.64 -39.00
CA GLU A 84 0.83 -14.90 -40.43
C GLU A 84 0.96 -16.40 -40.74
N ALA A 85 1.71 -17.16 -39.92
CA ALA A 85 1.84 -18.61 -40.11
C ALA A 85 0.50 -19.34 -39.90
N VAL A 86 -0.29 -18.94 -38.90
CA VAL A 86 -1.66 -19.45 -38.69
C VAL A 86 -2.54 -19.21 -39.92
N GLN A 87 -2.52 -17.97 -40.45
CA GLN A 87 -3.31 -17.62 -41.63
C GLN A 87 -2.85 -18.38 -42.88
N ALA A 88 -1.53 -18.51 -43.08
CA ALA A 88 -0.96 -19.26 -44.19
C ALA A 88 -1.39 -20.73 -44.14
N LEU A 89 -1.35 -21.36 -42.96
CA LEU A 89 -1.80 -22.73 -42.75
C LEU A 89 -3.29 -22.89 -43.07
N GLN A 90 -4.14 -21.98 -42.60
CA GLN A 90 -5.58 -21.97 -42.89
C GLN A 90 -5.86 -21.87 -44.39
N VAL A 91 -5.16 -20.97 -45.09
CA VAL A 91 -5.31 -20.79 -46.54
C VAL A 91 -4.88 -22.05 -47.31
N GLN A 92 -3.71 -22.62 -46.99
CA GLN A 92 -3.24 -23.84 -47.68
C GLN A 92 -4.11 -25.05 -47.34
N SER A 93 -4.65 -25.14 -46.13
CA SER A 93 -5.63 -26.19 -45.76
C SER A 93 -6.85 -26.14 -46.68
N GLY A 94 -7.36 -24.94 -46.97
CA GLY A 94 -8.48 -24.75 -47.90
C GLY A 94 -8.13 -25.16 -49.34
N HIS A 95 -6.94 -24.81 -49.83
CA HIS A 95 -6.47 -25.23 -51.15
C HIS A 95 -6.27 -26.74 -51.26
N LEU A 96 -5.70 -27.35 -50.22
CA LEU A 96 -5.49 -28.80 -50.15
C LEU A 96 -6.82 -29.54 -50.26
N GLN A 97 -7.83 -29.12 -49.49
CA GLN A 97 -9.15 -29.74 -49.51
C GLN A 97 -9.82 -29.63 -50.89
N LYS A 98 -9.81 -28.44 -51.51
CA LYS A 98 -10.37 -28.24 -52.86
C LYS A 98 -9.66 -29.08 -53.92
N SER A 99 -8.32 -29.16 -53.86
CA SER A 99 -7.52 -29.93 -54.81
C SER A 99 -7.76 -31.45 -54.65
N LYS A 100 -7.91 -31.92 -53.41
CA LYS A 100 -8.30 -33.30 -53.09
C LYS A 100 -9.66 -33.65 -53.69
N GLU A 101 -10.69 -32.84 -53.42
CA GLU A 101 -12.03 -33.04 -53.98
C GLU A 101 -12.02 -33.02 -55.52
N GLY A 102 -11.28 -32.09 -56.12
CA GLY A 102 -11.10 -32.00 -57.56
C GLY A 102 -10.45 -33.25 -58.16
N TYR A 103 -9.39 -33.77 -57.53
CA TYR A 103 -8.74 -35.01 -57.94
C TYR A 103 -9.68 -36.22 -57.86
N HIS A 104 -10.39 -36.39 -56.74
CA HIS A 104 -11.35 -37.49 -56.58
C HIS A 104 -12.48 -37.41 -57.62
N ALA A 105 -13.01 -36.23 -57.92
CA ALA A 105 -14.03 -36.05 -58.94
C ALA A 105 -13.54 -36.47 -60.33
N LYS A 106 -12.27 -36.20 -60.69
CA LYS A 106 -11.70 -36.67 -61.97
C LYS A 106 -11.47 -38.17 -62.00
N CYS A 107 -11.11 -38.79 -60.88
CA CYS A 107 -10.98 -40.24 -60.77
C CYS A 107 -12.33 -40.94 -60.95
N LEU A 108 -13.37 -40.45 -60.27
CA LEU A 108 -14.72 -41.00 -60.37
C LEU A 108 -15.26 -40.94 -61.81
N GLU A 109 -15.04 -39.83 -62.52
CA GLU A 109 -15.46 -39.69 -63.91
C GLU A 109 -14.69 -40.64 -64.85
N LEU A 110 -13.39 -40.81 -64.62
CA LEU A 110 -12.59 -41.78 -65.37
C LEU A 110 -13.11 -43.21 -65.19
N ASP A 111 -13.41 -43.60 -63.95
CA ASP A 111 -13.95 -44.94 -63.64
C ASP A 111 -15.33 -45.15 -64.26
N ARG A 112 -16.17 -44.10 -64.31
CA ARG A 112 -17.48 -44.14 -64.97
C ARG A 112 -17.35 -44.39 -66.47
N LEU A 113 -16.51 -43.62 -67.16
CA LEU A 113 -16.28 -43.76 -68.61
C LEU A 113 -15.72 -45.15 -68.97
N ARG A 114 -14.84 -45.71 -68.13
CA ARG A 114 -14.33 -47.09 -68.30
C ARG A 114 -15.43 -48.15 -68.14
N LYS A 115 -16.32 -48.00 -67.17
CA LYS A 115 -17.44 -48.93 -66.94
C LYS A 115 -18.50 -48.88 -68.04
N GLU A 116 -18.75 -47.70 -68.59
CA GLU A 116 -19.74 -47.49 -69.65
C GLU A 116 -19.22 -47.86 -71.06
N GLY A 117 -17.96 -48.26 -71.20
CA GLY A 117 -17.37 -48.59 -72.50
C GLY A 117 -17.26 -47.39 -73.44
N ALA A 118 -16.99 -46.20 -72.88
CA ALA A 118 -16.84 -44.97 -73.66
C ALA A 118 -15.70 -45.10 -74.71
N PRO A 119 -15.71 -44.30 -75.79
CA PRO A 119 -14.67 -44.33 -76.81
C PRO A 119 -13.26 -44.17 -76.21
N GLN A 120 -12.31 -44.97 -76.68
CA GLN A 120 -10.92 -44.99 -76.18
C GLN A 120 -10.30 -43.59 -76.05
N LYS A 121 -10.52 -42.73 -77.05
CA LYS A 121 -10.04 -41.34 -77.06
C LYS A 121 -10.58 -40.49 -75.91
N GLU A 122 -11.81 -40.75 -75.45
CA GLU A 122 -12.42 -40.06 -74.32
C GLU A 122 -11.88 -40.55 -72.98
N VAL A 123 -11.63 -41.87 -72.87
CA VAL A 123 -10.98 -42.48 -71.70
C VAL A 123 -9.56 -41.91 -71.54
N GLU A 124 -8.74 -41.92 -72.58
CA GLU A 124 -7.38 -41.34 -72.57
C GLU A 124 -7.38 -39.85 -72.17
N LYS A 125 -8.36 -39.09 -72.63
CA LYS A 125 -8.54 -37.68 -72.25
C LYS A 125 -8.89 -37.53 -70.77
N ALA A 126 -9.73 -38.41 -70.22
CA ALA A 126 -10.07 -38.42 -68.81
C ALA A 126 -8.88 -38.86 -67.93
N GLU A 127 -8.09 -39.83 -68.39
CA GLU A 127 -6.83 -40.25 -67.74
C GLU A 127 -5.85 -39.08 -67.61
N LEU A 128 -5.62 -38.34 -68.71
CA LEU A 128 -4.74 -37.18 -68.69
C LEU A 128 -5.23 -36.09 -67.71
N LYS A 129 -6.55 -35.85 -67.65
CA LYS A 129 -7.15 -34.91 -66.70
C LYS A 129 -6.99 -35.36 -65.25
N SER A 130 -7.18 -36.66 -64.98
CA SER A 130 -6.99 -37.23 -63.64
C SER A 130 -5.52 -37.13 -63.20
N LYS A 131 -4.58 -37.48 -64.09
CA LYS A 131 -3.14 -37.34 -63.84
C LYS A 131 -2.74 -35.90 -63.52
N LYS A 132 -3.22 -34.94 -64.32
CA LYS A 132 -2.96 -33.51 -64.06
C LYS A 132 -3.56 -33.03 -62.73
N ALA A 133 -4.74 -33.53 -62.35
CA ALA A 133 -5.34 -33.23 -61.05
C ALA A 133 -4.55 -33.85 -59.89
N ALA A 134 -4.00 -35.05 -60.08
CA ALA A 134 -3.12 -35.71 -59.10
C ALA A 134 -1.83 -34.91 -58.87
N GLU A 135 -1.19 -34.44 -59.94
CA GLU A 135 0.00 -33.58 -59.87
C GLU A 135 -0.31 -32.27 -59.12
N SER A 136 -1.45 -31.63 -59.43
CA SER A 136 -1.93 -30.44 -58.72
C SER A 136 -2.19 -30.71 -57.22
N PHE A 137 -2.74 -31.88 -56.89
CA PHE A 137 -2.98 -32.27 -55.51
C PHE A 137 -1.67 -32.53 -54.76
N ALA A 138 -0.70 -33.21 -55.38
CA ALA A 138 0.63 -33.42 -54.81
C ALA A 138 1.33 -32.09 -54.47
N VAL A 139 1.29 -31.10 -55.37
CA VAL A 139 1.84 -29.76 -55.12
C VAL A 139 1.14 -29.06 -53.95
N CYS A 140 -0.18 -29.23 -53.81
CA CYS A 140 -0.92 -28.70 -52.65
C CYS A 140 -0.50 -29.39 -51.34
N ILE A 141 -0.24 -30.69 -51.35
CA ILE A 141 0.27 -31.44 -50.17
C ILE A 141 1.63 -30.88 -49.75
N GLU A 142 2.56 -30.70 -50.69
CA GLU A 142 3.90 -30.16 -50.39
C GLU A 142 3.82 -28.76 -49.79
N LYS A 143 3.00 -27.87 -50.37
CA LYS A 143 2.80 -26.51 -49.85
C LYS A 143 2.17 -26.52 -48.46
N TYR A 144 1.17 -27.35 -48.23
CA TYR A 144 0.53 -27.50 -46.92
C TYR A 144 1.52 -27.97 -45.86
N ASN A 145 2.29 -29.02 -46.16
CA ASN A 145 3.29 -29.56 -45.22
C ASN A 145 4.36 -28.52 -44.88
N ARG A 146 4.81 -27.73 -45.86
CA ARG A 146 5.78 -26.65 -45.63
C ARG A 146 5.24 -25.60 -44.65
N VAL A 147 4.05 -25.05 -44.90
CA VAL A 147 3.46 -24.05 -43.99
C VAL A 147 3.06 -24.65 -42.65
N GLY A 148 2.77 -25.96 -42.60
CA GLY A 148 2.54 -26.72 -41.37
C GLY A 148 3.77 -26.72 -40.47
N GLY A 149 4.96 -27.03 -41.02
CA GLY A 149 6.21 -26.97 -40.25
C GLY A 149 6.54 -25.57 -39.75
N GLU A 150 6.35 -24.54 -40.58
CA GLU A 150 6.54 -23.14 -40.16
C GLU A 150 5.56 -22.72 -39.04
N PHE A 151 4.29 -23.16 -39.13
CA PHE A 151 3.29 -22.93 -38.09
C PHE A 151 3.70 -23.61 -36.77
N GLU A 152 4.07 -24.89 -36.80
CA GLU A 152 4.43 -25.63 -35.59
C GLU A 152 5.60 -24.98 -34.86
N GLN A 153 6.65 -24.60 -35.62
CA GLN A 153 7.80 -23.90 -35.07
C GLN A 153 7.39 -22.59 -34.40
N LYS A 154 6.75 -21.67 -35.15
CA LYS A 154 6.40 -20.34 -34.61
C LYS A 154 5.39 -20.42 -33.47
N MET A 155 4.42 -21.33 -33.54
CA MET A 155 3.42 -21.51 -32.49
C MET A 155 4.08 -22.02 -31.19
N SER A 156 5.03 -22.96 -31.28
CA SER A 156 5.78 -23.43 -30.10
C SER A 156 6.57 -22.30 -29.45
N GLU A 157 7.31 -21.52 -30.24
CA GLU A 157 8.10 -20.38 -29.75
C GLU A 157 7.19 -19.33 -29.08
N SER A 158 6.07 -18.98 -29.72
CA SER A 158 5.09 -18.05 -29.15
C SER A 158 4.45 -18.55 -27.87
N THR A 159 4.12 -19.83 -27.79
CA THR A 159 3.48 -20.43 -26.60
C THR A 159 4.43 -20.40 -25.41
N GLN A 160 5.70 -20.73 -25.64
CA GLN A 160 6.75 -20.59 -24.61
C GLN A 160 6.90 -19.14 -24.17
N LYS A 161 6.90 -18.20 -25.11
CA LYS A 161 6.97 -16.77 -24.79
C LYS A 161 5.79 -16.29 -23.94
N PHE A 162 4.57 -16.71 -24.26
CA PHE A 162 3.38 -16.37 -23.46
C PHE A 162 3.47 -16.97 -22.06
N GLN A 163 3.94 -18.22 -21.93
CA GLN A 163 4.15 -18.84 -20.64
C GLN A 163 5.16 -18.04 -19.79
N GLU A 164 6.30 -17.64 -20.36
CA GLU A 164 7.32 -16.84 -19.64
C GLU A 164 6.77 -15.50 -19.14
N ILE A 165 5.96 -14.83 -19.98
CA ILE A 165 5.30 -13.57 -19.62
C ILE A 165 4.35 -13.79 -18.45
N GLU A 166 3.51 -14.83 -18.52
CA GLU A 166 2.53 -15.14 -17.47
C GLU A 166 3.21 -15.59 -16.17
N GLU A 167 4.26 -16.40 -16.24
CA GLU A 167 5.03 -16.78 -15.05
C GLU A 167 5.67 -15.57 -14.38
N THR A 168 6.23 -14.65 -15.18
CA THR A 168 6.78 -13.39 -14.68
C THR A 168 5.68 -12.56 -14.02
N HIS A 169 4.50 -12.51 -14.65
CA HIS A 169 3.35 -11.79 -14.11
C HIS A 169 2.93 -12.31 -12.75
N LEU A 170 2.70 -13.62 -12.65
CA LEU A 170 2.29 -14.28 -11.41
C LEU A 170 3.35 -14.13 -10.31
N ARG A 171 4.65 -14.19 -10.65
CA ARG A 171 5.73 -13.94 -9.68
C ARG A 171 5.67 -12.53 -9.15
N GLN A 172 5.50 -11.52 -10.01
CA GLN A 172 5.43 -10.13 -9.59
C GLN A 172 4.20 -9.84 -8.71
N MET A 173 3.03 -10.34 -9.10
CA MET A 173 1.81 -10.20 -8.30
C MET A 173 1.95 -10.84 -6.92
N LYS A 174 2.59 -12.03 -6.84
CA LYS A 174 2.88 -12.66 -5.55
C LYS A 174 3.85 -11.84 -4.70
N GLN A 175 4.82 -11.16 -5.29
CA GLN A 175 5.72 -10.28 -4.53
C GLN A 175 4.99 -9.06 -3.96
N LEU A 176 4.09 -8.45 -4.74
CA LEU A 176 3.27 -7.32 -4.27
C LEU A 176 2.37 -7.73 -3.09
N ILE A 177 1.75 -8.91 -3.17
CA ILE A 177 0.95 -9.47 -2.07
C ILE A 177 1.82 -9.74 -0.83
N LYS A 178 3.04 -10.27 -1.02
CA LYS A 178 3.98 -10.45 0.09
C LYS A 178 4.35 -9.12 0.74
N GLY A 179 4.60 -8.08 -0.04
CA GLY A 179 4.88 -6.73 0.48
C GLY A 179 3.72 -6.17 1.31
N TYR A 180 2.48 -6.39 0.86
CA TYR A 180 1.28 -6.08 1.64
C TYR A 180 1.26 -6.82 2.98
N SER A 181 1.36 -8.15 2.95
CA SER A 181 1.31 -8.99 4.17
C SER A 181 2.41 -8.62 5.16
N HIS A 182 3.63 -8.42 4.67
CA HIS A 182 4.76 -8.04 5.50
C HIS A 182 4.56 -6.68 6.18
N SER A 183 4.02 -5.69 5.45
CA SER A 183 3.74 -4.37 6.03
C SER A 183 2.71 -4.46 7.17
N ILE A 184 1.69 -5.32 7.02
CA ILE A 184 0.68 -5.56 8.04
C ILE A 184 1.29 -6.23 9.27
N GLU A 185 2.07 -7.30 9.08
CA GLU A 185 2.72 -8.04 10.17
C GLU A 185 3.68 -7.15 10.97
N ASP A 186 4.54 -6.39 10.28
CA ASP A 186 5.49 -5.46 10.91
C ASP A 186 4.76 -4.41 11.77
N THR A 187 3.71 -3.77 11.23
CA THR A 187 2.90 -2.83 12.01
C THR A 187 2.20 -3.51 13.19
N HIS A 188 1.73 -4.75 13.03
CA HIS A 188 1.10 -5.48 14.15
C HIS A 188 2.08 -5.73 15.30
N VAL A 189 3.34 -6.08 14.99
CA VAL A 189 4.41 -6.21 15.99
C VAL A 189 4.67 -4.88 16.70
N GLN A 190 4.77 -3.78 15.95
CA GLN A 190 4.98 -2.44 16.52
C GLN A 190 3.83 -2.02 17.45
N VAL A 191 2.57 -2.26 17.06
CA VAL A 191 1.41 -2.01 17.92
C VAL A 191 1.48 -2.85 19.20
N GLY A 192 1.89 -4.11 19.10
CA GLY A 192 2.13 -4.97 20.27
C GLY A 192 3.18 -4.39 21.22
N GLN A 193 4.28 -3.87 20.68
CA GLN A 193 5.33 -3.21 21.48
C GLN A 193 4.82 -1.96 22.20
N VAL A 194 4.00 -1.13 21.53
CA VAL A 194 3.39 0.06 22.14
C VAL A 194 2.46 -0.34 23.29
N HIS A 195 1.65 -1.39 23.13
CA HIS A 195 0.80 -1.90 24.20
C HIS A 195 1.60 -2.45 25.38
N GLU A 196 2.70 -3.16 25.12
CA GLU A 196 3.59 -3.67 26.17
C GLU A 196 4.24 -2.53 26.95
N GLU A 197 4.77 -1.53 26.24
CA GLU A 197 5.35 -0.33 26.85
C GLU A 197 4.31 0.43 27.70
N PHE A 198 3.07 0.55 27.23
CA PHE A 198 1.98 1.17 27.98
C PHE A 198 1.73 0.45 29.31
N LYS A 199 1.63 -0.88 29.31
CA LYS A 199 1.45 -1.67 30.55
C LYS A 199 2.60 -1.45 31.53
N GLN A 200 3.84 -1.51 31.04
CA GLN A 200 5.02 -1.28 31.87
C GLN A 200 5.03 0.13 32.46
N ASN A 201 4.68 1.16 31.67
CA ASN A 201 4.57 2.52 32.16
C ASN A 201 3.51 2.69 33.26
N VAL A 202 2.37 1.99 33.13
CA VAL A 202 1.31 1.98 34.16
C VAL A 202 1.80 1.30 35.43
N GLU A 203 2.48 0.16 35.32
CA GLU A 203 3.02 -0.57 36.48
C GLU A 203 4.14 0.20 37.20
N ASN A 204 5.01 0.89 36.45
CA ASN A 204 6.11 1.69 37.00
C ASN A 204 5.63 2.91 37.80
N ILE A 205 4.46 3.45 37.49
CA ILE A 205 3.86 4.57 38.22
C ILE A 205 2.98 4.03 39.35
N GLY A 206 3.64 3.55 40.40
CA GLY A 206 2.98 3.07 41.60
C GLY A 206 2.18 4.15 42.34
N ILE A 207 1.18 3.71 43.11
CA ILE A 207 0.32 4.60 43.91
C ILE A 207 1.16 5.44 44.87
N ASP A 208 2.18 4.86 45.51
CA ASP A 208 3.07 5.57 46.44
C ASP A 208 3.82 6.71 45.74
N ASN A 209 4.31 6.48 44.51
CA ASN A 209 4.97 7.52 43.71
C ASN A 209 4.01 8.66 43.37
N LEU A 210 2.75 8.36 43.05
CA LEU A 210 1.73 9.37 42.76
C LEU A 210 1.39 10.19 44.01
N ILE A 211 1.18 9.55 45.16
CA ILE A 211 0.88 10.21 46.43
C ILE A 211 2.07 11.06 46.89
N GLN A 212 3.29 10.54 46.79
CA GLN A 212 4.51 11.29 47.10
C GLN A 212 4.62 12.54 46.23
N LYS A 213 4.51 12.42 44.90
CA LYS A 213 4.54 13.57 43.99
C LYS A 213 3.46 14.58 44.30
N PHE A 214 2.24 14.14 44.60
CA PHE A 214 1.14 15.02 44.97
C PHE A 214 1.45 15.80 46.26
N ALA A 215 1.92 15.10 47.31
CA ALA A 215 2.30 15.72 48.57
C ALA A 215 3.44 16.74 48.38
N GLU A 216 4.46 16.40 47.59
CA GLU A 216 5.56 17.32 47.26
C GLU A 216 5.09 18.57 46.52
N GLN A 217 4.13 18.44 45.59
CA GLN A 217 3.61 19.55 44.80
C GLN A 217 2.59 20.43 45.54
N LYS A 218 1.84 19.87 46.50
CA LYS A 218 0.72 20.53 47.19
C LYS A 218 0.93 20.73 48.70
N SER A 219 2.09 20.36 49.25
CA SER A 219 2.40 20.58 50.67
C SER A 219 2.34 22.07 51.02
N THR A 220 1.73 22.37 52.16
CA THR A 220 1.63 23.72 52.74
C THR A 220 2.70 24.00 53.79
N GLY A 221 3.62 23.06 54.02
CA GLY A 221 4.66 23.13 55.04
C GLY A 221 4.88 21.79 55.73
N LYS A 222 6.11 21.57 56.20
CA LYS A 222 6.48 20.39 57.02
C LYS A 222 6.57 20.71 58.51
N GLU A 223 6.57 22.00 58.86
CA GLU A 223 6.66 22.47 60.23
C GLU A 223 5.34 22.28 60.96
N ARG A 224 5.40 21.68 62.15
CA ARG A 224 4.23 21.58 63.04
C ARG A 224 4.05 22.91 63.76
N PRO A 225 2.80 23.34 64.04
CA PRO A 225 2.55 24.52 64.86
C PRO A 225 3.36 24.46 66.16
N ALA A 226 4.06 25.54 66.48
CA ALA A 226 4.82 25.63 67.72
C ALA A 226 3.86 25.54 68.92
N LEU A 227 4.28 24.82 69.97
CA LEU A 227 3.54 24.82 71.22
C LEU A 227 3.58 26.23 71.81
N VAL A 228 2.40 26.78 72.06
CA VAL A 228 2.26 28.13 72.63
C VAL A 228 2.32 28.02 74.15
N GLY A 229 3.32 28.66 74.74
CA GLY A 229 3.39 28.88 76.19
C GLY A 229 2.61 30.12 76.61
N PHE A 230 2.32 30.24 77.89
CA PHE A 230 1.77 31.47 78.46
C PHE A 230 2.79 32.60 78.33
N GLU A 231 2.42 33.69 77.66
CA GLU A 231 3.21 34.93 77.62
C GLU A 231 2.70 35.87 78.72
N GLU A 232 3.56 36.21 79.68
CA GLU A 232 3.24 37.26 80.67
C GLU A 232 3.12 38.62 79.98
N TYR A 233 2.06 39.36 80.33
CA TYR A 233 1.85 40.72 79.87
C TYR A 233 2.92 41.65 80.44
N MET A 234 3.95 41.99 79.65
CA MET A 234 4.89 43.04 80.03
C MET A 234 4.26 44.42 79.82
N THR A 235 3.86 45.05 80.93
CA THR A 235 3.54 46.48 80.96
C THR A 235 4.80 47.26 80.59
N ALA A 236 4.71 48.12 79.57
CA ALA A 236 5.83 48.86 79.02
C ALA A 236 6.59 49.69 80.07
N LEU A 237 7.87 49.35 80.28
CA LEU A 237 8.89 50.32 80.68
C LEU A 237 9.73 50.66 79.43
N VAL A 238 9.86 51.96 79.19
CA VAL A 238 10.53 52.68 78.09
C VAL A 238 12.05 52.35 78.05
N PRO A 239 12.73 52.39 76.88
CA PRO A 239 13.77 51.43 76.50
C PRO A 239 15.22 51.95 76.67
N GLU A 240 16.22 51.06 76.57
CA GLU A 240 17.51 51.41 75.94
C GLU A 240 18.12 50.25 75.10
N GLY A 241 18.36 50.54 73.81
CA GLY A 241 19.61 50.16 73.14
C GLY A 241 19.76 48.76 72.53
N GLY A 242 18.88 48.34 71.61
CA GLY A 242 18.96 47.04 70.93
C GLY A 242 19.96 46.92 69.76
N LYS A 243 20.39 45.68 69.48
CA LYS A 243 20.72 45.20 68.12
C LYS A 243 19.84 43.99 67.79
N LYS A 244 19.11 44.13 66.68
CA LYS A 244 17.97 43.32 66.25
C LYS A 244 18.40 41.99 65.63
N SER A 245 17.81 40.89 66.11
CA SER A 245 17.76 39.61 65.39
C SER A 245 16.72 39.68 64.27
N ARG A 246 17.09 39.14 63.10
CA ARG A 246 16.40 39.28 61.82
C ARG A 246 15.30 38.23 61.68
N ALA A 247 14.05 38.58 61.97
CA ALA A 247 12.89 37.78 61.56
C ALA A 247 12.70 37.88 60.03
N LYS A 248 12.65 36.74 59.33
CA LYS A 248 12.29 36.69 57.91
C LYS A 248 10.76 36.64 57.80
N ALA A 249 10.20 37.63 57.11
CA ALA A 249 8.79 37.74 56.82
C ALA A 249 8.30 36.63 55.89
N PHE A 250 7.06 36.21 56.13
CA PHE A 250 6.24 35.34 55.29
C PHE A 250 6.09 35.93 53.89
N ARG A 251 6.31 35.13 52.83
CA ARG A 251 5.98 35.49 51.45
C ARG A 251 4.93 34.53 50.91
N ILE A 252 3.86 35.08 50.35
CA ILE A 252 2.86 34.36 49.55
C ILE A 252 3.33 34.39 48.08
N PRO A 253 3.60 33.25 47.43
CA PRO A 253 3.91 33.22 46.00
C PRO A 253 2.66 33.57 45.16
N GLY A 254 2.74 34.57 44.27
CA GLY A 254 1.70 34.83 43.26
C GLY A 254 1.25 36.28 43.02
N LEU A 255 1.72 37.28 43.76
CA LEU A 255 1.40 38.69 43.50
C LEU A 255 2.59 39.44 42.87
N GLY A 256 2.82 39.21 41.58
CA GLY A 256 3.61 40.08 40.71
C GLY A 256 2.75 41.25 40.22
N LYS A 257 3.23 42.47 40.42
CA LYS A 257 2.57 43.69 39.93
C LYS A 257 2.64 43.74 38.39
N ARG A 258 1.52 44.13 37.79
CA ARG A 258 1.34 44.53 36.39
C ARG A 258 2.39 45.57 35.99
N ASP A 259 3.12 45.31 34.91
CA ASP A 259 3.89 46.33 34.20
C ASP A 259 2.95 47.23 33.41
N LYS A 260 3.32 48.51 33.40
CA LYS A 260 2.58 49.64 32.86
C LYS A 260 3.11 49.93 31.46
N GLU A 261 2.24 49.89 30.46
CA GLU A 261 2.51 50.35 29.09
C GLU A 261 2.87 51.85 29.04
N PRO A 262 3.57 52.28 27.99
CA PRO A 262 3.34 53.57 27.37
C PRO A 262 2.74 53.41 25.97
N ASP A 263 1.59 54.04 25.79
CA ASP A 263 0.90 54.28 24.53
C ASP A 263 1.64 55.33 23.70
N SER A 264 1.77 55.11 22.39
CA SER A 264 1.68 56.18 21.40
C SER A 264 1.39 55.58 20.02
N THR A 265 0.21 55.90 19.52
CA THR A 265 -0.26 55.74 18.15
C THR A 265 0.53 56.60 17.16
N ASP A 266 0.78 56.08 15.96
CA ASP A 266 0.67 56.87 14.72
C ASP A 266 0.23 55.98 13.55
N SER A 267 -0.53 56.61 12.67
CA SER A 267 -1.41 56.05 11.65
C SER A 267 -0.69 55.84 10.31
N ALA A 268 -1.08 54.83 9.54
CA ALA A 268 -1.11 54.96 8.08
C ALA A 268 -2.08 53.96 7.46
N VAL A 269 -3.18 54.52 6.98
CA VAL A 269 -4.13 53.95 6.02
C VAL A 269 -3.40 53.78 4.68
N THR A 270 -3.56 52.63 4.05
CA THR A 270 -3.37 52.51 2.60
C THR A 270 -4.55 51.75 2.02
N GLU A 271 -5.37 52.47 1.28
CA GLU A 271 -6.34 51.93 0.32
C GLU A 271 -6.01 52.49 -1.07
N ALA A 272 -5.98 51.56 -2.04
CA ALA A 272 -6.24 51.69 -3.48
C ALA A 272 -5.23 52.44 -4.40
N PRO A 273 -5.21 52.14 -5.72
CA PRO A 273 -6.09 51.24 -6.50
C PRO A 273 -5.43 49.94 -7.01
#